data_AF-A0A955ZBB7-F1
#
_entry.id   AF-A0A955ZBB7-F1
#
_cell.length_a   1.000
_cell.length_b   1.000
_cell.length_c   1.000
_cell.angle_alpha   90.00
_cell.angle_beta   90.00
_cell.angle_gamma   90.00
#
_symmetry.space_group_name_H-M   'P 1'
#
loop_
_entity.id
_entity.type
_entity.pdbx_description
1 polymer ?
#
loop_
_entity_poly.entity_id
_entity_poly.type
_entity_poly.pdbx_seq_one_letter_code
_entity_poly.pdbx_strand_id
1 'polypeptide(L)'
;MPNPTPSELKKRLASDGFEIYRTTADAVQLADRVRDNLIMDSGVSAVVGGALSVRFITKAQASEFPGESGEQLFERARQLGAGAVSAGYGEVRTSVVPVHDPGDRARVLDTWYEVVFEKAVNDADLLDQLRYALSLPKSATR
;
A
#
# COMPACT_ATOMS: atom_id res chain seq x y z
N MET A 1 -19.29 -10.01 15.61
CA MET A 1 -19.71 -8.59 15.49
C MET A 1 -19.66 -8.23 14.01
N PRO A 2 -20.53 -7.35 13.50
CA PRO A 2 -20.40 -6.86 12.13
C PRO A 2 -19.07 -6.11 11.95
N ASN A 3 -18.49 -6.15 10.75
CA ASN A 3 -17.28 -5.40 10.45
C ASN A 3 -17.56 -3.89 10.54
N PRO A 4 -16.60 -3.08 11.03
CA PRO A 4 -16.80 -1.64 11.14
C PRO A 4 -16.98 -1.01 9.76
N THR A 5 -17.84 0.00 9.67
CA THR A 5 -17.94 0.81 8.46
C THR A 5 -16.64 1.59 8.22
N PRO A 6 -16.31 1.98 6.97
CA PRO A 6 -15.13 2.81 6.70
C PRO A 6 -15.09 4.10 7.52
N SER A 7 -16.25 4.70 7.78
CA SER A 7 -16.38 5.93 8.56
C SER A 7 -16.06 5.74 10.05
N GLU A 8 -16.51 4.63 10.64
CA GLU A 8 -16.17 4.26 12.02
C GLU A 8 -14.69 3.93 12.13
N LEU A 9 -14.18 3.16 11.17
CA LEU A 9 -12.78 2.77 11.13
C LEU A 9 -11.86 3.98 10.99
N LYS A 10 -12.19 4.93 10.11
CA LYS A 10 -11.47 6.19 9.96
C LYS A 10 -11.35 6.92 11.30
N LYS A 11 -12.46 7.07 12.04
CA LYS A 11 -12.46 7.76 13.33
C LYS A 11 -11.54 7.07 14.33
N ARG A 12 -11.64 5.74 14.44
CA ARG A 12 -10.79 4.95 15.33
C ARG A 12 -9.31 5.10 14.99
N LEU A 13 -8.94 4.87 13.72
CA LEU A 13 -7.54 4.96 13.29
C LEU A 13 -6.97 6.36 13.52
N ALA A 14 -7.75 7.42 13.27
CA ALA A 14 -7.32 8.79 13.58
C ALA A 14 -7.10 9.00 15.09
N SER A 15 -7.98 8.47 15.94
CA SER A 15 -7.81 8.51 17.41
C SER A 15 -6.58 7.74 17.89
N ASP A 16 -6.17 6.69 17.18
CA ASP A 16 -4.96 5.90 17.48
C ASP A 16 -3.67 6.49 16.88
N GLY A 17 -3.75 7.70 16.32
CA GLY A 17 -2.62 8.47 15.81
C GLY A 17 -2.22 8.17 14.37
N PHE A 18 -3.05 7.47 13.60
CA PHE A 18 -2.80 7.31 12.17
C PHE A 18 -3.27 8.54 11.40
N GLU A 19 -2.43 8.98 10.46
CA GLU A 19 -2.78 10.00 9.47
C GLU A 19 -3.58 9.35 8.34
N ILE A 20 -4.74 9.92 7.98
CA ILE A 20 -5.62 9.36 6.96
C ILE A 20 -5.39 10.10 5.63
N TYR A 21 -4.93 9.37 4.61
CA TYR A 21 -4.75 9.93 3.28
C TYR A 21 -6.08 10.05 2.54
N ARG A 22 -6.86 8.95 2.52
CA ARG A 22 -8.13 8.87 1.79
C ARG A 22 -9.05 7.83 2.41
N THR A 23 -10.35 8.03 2.29
CA THR A 23 -11.36 7.02 2.61
C THR A 23 -12.17 6.72 1.35
N THR A 24 -12.39 5.44 1.09
CA THR A 24 -13.21 4.92 0.00
C THR A 24 -14.41 4.15 0.56
N ALA A 25 -15.26 3.61 -0.29
CA ALA A 25 -16.40 2.79 0.14
C ALA A 25 -15.95 1.53 0.89
N ASP A 26 -14.76 0.99 0.57
CA ASP A 26 -14.31 -0.32 1.04
C ASP A 26 -13.01 -0.27 1.84
N ALA A 27 -12.37 0.89 1.99
CA ALA A 27 -11.07 0.99 2.63
C ALA A 27 -10.75 2.38 3.19
N VAL A 28 -9.93 2.40 4.24
CA VAL A 28 -9.28 3.59 4.79
C VAL A 28 -7.78 3.51 4.46
N GLN A 29 -7.30 4.42 3.62
CA GLN A 29 -5.90 4.54 3.22
C GLN A 29 -5.14 5.45 4.17
N LEU A 30 -3.96 4.99 4.59
CA LEU A 30 -3.10 5.70 5.52
C LEU A 30 -2.11 6.57 4.76
N ALA A 31 -1.78 7.72 5.35
CA ALA A 31 -0.73 8.57 4.82
C ALA A 31 0.65 8.14 5.33
N ASP A 32 1.67 8.41 4.53
CA ASP A 32 3.07 8.44 4.96
C ASP A 32 3.51 9.89 5.18
N ARG A 33 4.19 10.14 6.29
CA ARG A 33 4.60 11.49 6.73
C ARG A 33 6.07 11.69 6.33
N VAL A 34 6.29 12.12 5.10
CA VAL A 34 7.65 12.34 4.57
C VAL A 34 8.29 13.56 5.23
N ARG A 35 7.51 14.61 5.53
CA ARG A 35 7.90 15.83 6.27
C ARG A 35 6.68 16.41 6.99
N ASP A 36 6.90 17.32 7.95
CA ASP A 36 5.81 17.92 8.76
C ASP A 36 4.69 18.59 7.95
N ASN A 37 4.99 19.07 6.74
CA ASN A 37 4.05 19.72 5.84
C ASN A 37 3.69 18.89 4.59
N LEU A 38 4.18 17.65 4.47
CA LEU A 38 3.98 16.81 3.29
C LEU A 38 3.54 15.40 3.70
N ILE A 39 2.26 15.13 3.47
CA ILE A 39 1.67 13.79 3.54
C ILE A 39 1.56 13.20 2.14
N MET A 40 1.88 11.91 2.00
CA MET A 40 1.76 11.16 0.75
C MET A 40 0.95 9.90 0.97
N ASP A 41 0.50 9.26 -0.11
CA ASP A 41 -0.07 7.92 -0.02
C ASP A 41 1.03 6.93 0.43
N SER A 42 0.80 6.23 1.53
CA SER A 42 1.72 5.20 2.04
C SER A 42 1.63 3.88 1.27
N GLY A 43 0.59 3.71 0.46
CA GLY A 43 0.22 2.42 -0.11
C GLY A 43 -0.33 1.44 0.92
N VAL A 44 -0.55 1.83 2.18
CA VAL A 44 -1.13 1.00 3.25
C VAL A 44 -2.59 1.37 3.46
N SER A 45 -3.45 0.36 3.64
CA SER A 45 -4.87 0.55 3.89
C SER A 45 -5.47 -0.54 4.77
N ALA A 46 -6.47 -0.15 5.55
CA ALA A 46 -7.38 -1.09 6.20
C ALA A 46 -8.63 -1.28 5.32
N VAL A 47 -8.92 -2.51 4.93
CA VAL A 47 -9.99 -2.86 3.99
C VAL A 47 -11.16 -3.49 4.76
N VAL A 48 -12.38 -3.06 4.43
CA VAL A 48 -13.65 -3.44 5.09
C VAL A 48 -14.74 -3.89 4.11
N GLY A 49 -14.49 -3.88 2.79
CA GLY A 49 -15.43 -4.39 1.76
C GLY A 49 -15.63 -5.91 1.74
N GLY A 50 -15.14 -6.62 2.76
CA GLY A 50 -15.14 -8.08 2.91
C GLY A 50 -14.75 -8.44 4.34
N ALA A 51 -13.93 -9.48 4.53
CA ALA A 51 -13.26 -9.68 5.81
C ALA A 51 -12.33 -8.49 6.11
N LEU A 52 -12.28 -8.05 7.37
CA LEU A 52 -11.35 -6.99 7.78
C LEU A 52 -9.92 -7.43 7.45
N SER A 53 -9.20 -6.61 6.70
CA SER A 53 -7.84 -6.94 6.27
C SER A 53 -6.94 -5.72 6.25
N VAL A 54 -5.64 -5.98 6.36
CA VAL A 54 -4.59 -5.00 6.12
C VAL A 54 -3.99 -5.26 4.75
N ARG A 55 -3.95 -4.22 3.92
CA ARG A 55 -3.37 -4.25 2.59
C ARG A 55 -2.22 -3.27 2.51
N PHE A 56 -1.12 -3.67 1.87
CA PHE A 56 -0.07 -2.75 1.47
C PHE A 56 0.40 -3.03 0.04
N ILE A 57 0.99 -2.00 -0.57
CA ILE A 57 1.52 -2.05 -1.94
C ILE A 57 3.03 -1.86 -1.89
N THR A 58 3.76 -2.72 -2.59
CA THR A 58 5.18 -2.51 -2.89
C THR A 58 5.34 -2.26 -4.38
N LYS A 59 6.39 -1.53 -4.77
CA LYS A 59 6.62 -1.22 -6.18
C LYS A 59 8.09 -1.21 -6.56
N ALA A 60 8.34 -1.44 -7.85
CA ALA A 60 9.58 -1.07 -8.51
C ALA A 60 9.27 -0.06 -9.63
N GLN A 61 10.12 0.95 -9.78
CA GLN A 61 9.97 1.99 -10.79
C GLN A 61 10.93 1.71 -11.95
N ALA A 62 10.42 1.69 -13.18
CA ALA A 62 11.20 1.25 -14.34
C ALA A 62 12.47 2.10 -14.56
N SER A 63 12.40 3.42 -14.36
CA SER A 63 13.56 4.30 -14.49
C SER A 63 14.69 4.03 -13.49
N GLU A 64 14.40 3.43 -12.32
CA GLU A 64 15.42 3.08 -11.32
C GLU A 64 16.23 1.83 -11.71
N PHE A 65 15.70 1.01 -12.62
CA PHE A 65 16.33 -0.24 -13.08
C PHE A 65 16.39 -0.33 -14.62
N PRO A 66 17.21 0.51 -15.29
CA PRO A 66 17.30 0.51 -16.74
C PRO A 66 17.74 -0.86 -17.29
N GLY A 67 17.02 -1.36 -18.30
CA GLY A 67 17.33 -2.62 -18.97
C GLY A 67 16.73 -3.87 -18.33
N GLU A 68 16.05 -3.73 -17.19
CA GLU A 68 15.28 -4.83 -16.61
C GLU A 68 13.91 -4.99 -17.27
N SER A 69 13.47 -6.25 -17.37
CA SER A 69 12.14 -6.61 -17.82
C SER A 69 11.09 -6.38 -16.73
N GLY A 70 9.82 -6.29 -17.14
CA GLY A 70 8.71 -6.17 -16.19
C GLY A 70 8.62 -7.32 -15.17
N GLU A 71 9.03 -8.53 -15.54
CA GLU A 71 9.08 -9.68 -14.63
C GLU A 71 10.13 -9.48 -13.52
N GLN A 72 11.32 -8.98 -13.89
CA GLN A 72 12.37 -8.64 -12.93
C GLN A 72 11.93 -7.50 -11.99
N LEU A 73 11.21 -6.50 -12.53
CA LEU A 73 10.66 -5.40 -11.73
C LEU A 73 9.60 -5.88 -10.73
N PHE A 74 8.72 -6.81 -11.13
CA PHE A 74 7.79 -7.44 -10.18
C PHE A 74 8.53 -8.24 -9.12
N GLU A 75 9.58 -8.97 -9.47
CA GLU A 75 10.37 -9.74 -8.50
C GLU A 75 11.03 -8.82 -7.47
N ARG A 76 11.56 -7.67 -7.89
CA ARG A 76 12.07 -6.64 -6.96
C ARG A 76 11.00 -6.12 -6.02
N ALA A 77 9.80 -5.84 -6.53
CA ALA A 77 8.69 -5.42 -5.69
C ALA A 77 8.26 -6.52 -4.70
N ARG A 78 8.27 -7.80 -5.11
CA ARG A 78 7.97 -8.95 -4.24
C ARG A 78 8.98 -9.10 -3.11
N GLN A 79 10.26 -8.88 -3.38
CA GLN A 79 11.32 -9.00 -2.36
C GLN A 79 11.09 -8.08 -1.16
N LEU A 80 10.50 -6.89 -1.38
CA LEU A 80 10.13 -5.97 -0.29
C LEU A 80 9.03 -6.54 0.62
N GLY A 81 8.15 -7.39 0.07
CA GLY A 81 7.07 -8.06 0.78
C GLY A 81 7.46 -9.42 1.37
N ALA A 82 8.67 -9.94 1.10
CA ALA A 82 9.06 -11.30 1.49
C ALA A 82 8.96 -11.55 3.01
N GLY A 83 9.33 -10.56 3.83
CA GLY A 83 9.16 -10.63 5.29
C GLY A 83 7.69 -10.69 5.73
N ALA A 84 6.81 -9.99 5.01
CA ALA A 84 5.37 -9.97 5.30
C ALA A 84 4.69 -11.29 4.94
N VAL A 85 5.17 -11.99 3.91
CA VAL A 85 4.69 -13.34 3.57
C VAL A 85 4.88 -14.29 4.74
N SER A 86 6.06 -14.25 5.39
CA SER A 86 6.31 -15.02 6.62
C SER A 86 5.41 -14.60 7.80
N ALA A 87 4.93 -13.35 7.81
CA ALA A 87 3.97 -12.84 8.78
C ALA A 87 2.49 -13.15 8.41
N GLY A 88 2.25 -13.90 7.33
CA GLY A 88 0.92 -14.36 6.91
C GLY A 88 0.21 -13.48 5.90
N TYR A 89 0.92 -12.54 5.25
CA TYR A 89 0.38 -11.81 4.10
C TYR A 89 0.44 -12.66 2.83
N GLY A 90 -0.58 -12.56 1.99
CA GLY A 90 -0.61 -13.16 0.65
C GLY A 90 -0.50 -12.10 -0.43
N GLU A 91 0.18 -12.41 -1.53
CA GLU A 91 0.09 -11.62 -2.76
C GLU A 91 -1.31 -11.82 -3.37
N VAL A 92 -2.03 -10.73 -3.61
CA VAL A 92 -3.41 -10.76 -4.11
C VAL A 92 -3.56 -10.12 -5.49
N ARG A 93 -2.61 -9.29 -5.92
CA ARG A 93 -2.64 -8.62 -7.22
C ARG A 93 -1.26 -8.10 -7.62
N THR A 94 -1.01 -8.09 -8.93
CA THR A 94 0.03 -7.28 -9.55
C THR A 94 -0.58 -6.27 -10.51
N SER A 95 0.05 -5.11 -10.66
CA SER A 95 -0.41 -4.04 -11.55
C SER A 95 0.77 -3.36 -12.25
N VAL A 96 0.59 -3.02 -13.52
CA VAL A 96 1.49 -2.13 -14.26
C VAL A 96 0.83 -0.76 -14.32
N VAL A 97 1.42 0.25 -13.68
CA VAL A 97 0.83 1.57 -13.50
C VAL A 97 1.66 2.61 -14.26
N PRO A 98 1.18 3.14 -15.39
CA PRO A 98 1.88 4.21 -16.10
C PRO A 98 1.82 5.51 -15.29
N VAL A 99 2.97 6.15 -15.13
CA VAL A 99 3.08 7.47 -14.52
C VAL A 99 3.02 8.50 -15.64
N HIS A 100 1.88 9.18 -15.75
CA HIS A 100 1.65 10.18 -16.79
C HIS A 100 2.17 11.56 -16.41
N ASP A 101 2.55 12.35 -17.40
CA ASP A 101 2.90 13.76 -17.20
C ASP A 101 1.65 14.54 -16.71
N PRO A 102 1.74 15.28 -15.58
CA PRO A 102 0.63 16.10 -15.10
C PRO A 102 0.15 17.16 -16.10
N GLY A 103 1.06 17.67 -16.94
CA GLY A 103 0.76 18.65 -17.99
C GLY A 103 0.30 18.04 -19.31
N ASP A 104 0.62 16.76 -19.56
CA ASP A 104 0.21 16.02 -20.75
C ASP A 104 -0.06 14.53 -20.44
N ARG A 105 -1.33 14.19 -20.22
CA ARG A 105 -1.73 12.82 -19.89
C ARG A 105 -1.51 11.81 -21.01
N ALA A 106 -1.27 12.22 -22.26
CA ALA A 106 -0.92 11.29 -23.32
C ALA A 106 0.53 10.77 -23.17
N ARG A 107 1.38 11.55 -22.49
CA ARG A 107 2.78 11.21 -22.28
C ARG A 107 2.95 10.38 -21.01
N VAL A 108 3.64 9.24 -21.14
CA VAL A 108 4.09 8.41 -20.01
C VAL A 108 5.52 8.82 -19.67
N LEU A 109 5.73 9.26 -18.42
CA LEU A 109 7.04 9.62 -17.88
C LEU A 109 7.79 8.41 -17.31
N ASP A 110 7.05 7.48 -16.72
CA ASP A 110 7.60 6.28 -16.11
C ASP A 110 6.54 5.17 -15.98
N THR A 111 6.90 4.01 -15.46
CA THR A 111 5.98 2.91 -15.17
C THR A 111 6.35 2.27 -13.85
N TRP A 112 5.35 2.12 -12.98
CA TRP A 112 5.47 1.39 -11.72
C TRP A 112 4.96 -0.05 -11.90
N TYR A 113 5.71 -0.98 -11.34
CA TYR A 113 5.36 -2.40 -11.25
C TYR A 113 5.00 -2.69 -9.81
N GLU A 114 3.71 -2.76 -9.53
CA GLU A 114 3.17 -2.84 -8.18
C GLU A 114 2.75 -4.27 -7.83
N VAL A 115 3.02 -4.66 -6.59
CA VAL A 115 2.57 -5.92 -5.99
C VAL A 115 1.77 -5.57 -4.74
N VAL A 116 0.55 -6.12 -4.67
CA VAL A 116 -0.39 -5.87 -3.58
C VAL A 116 -0.40 -7.09 -2.67
N PHE A 117 -0.14 -6.85 -1.39
CA PHE A 117 -0.20 -7.85 -0.33
C PHE A 117 -1.38 -7.58 0.58
N GLU A 118 -2.03 -8.64 1.03
CA GLU A 118 -3.17 -8.55 1.94
C GLU A 118 -3.14 -9.65 3.00
N LYS A 119 -3.58 -9.31 4.21
CA LYS A 119 -3.77 -10.25 5.32
C LYS A 119 -5.09 -9.97 6.00
N ALA A 120 -5.95 -10.98 6.08
CA ALA A 120 -7.14 -10.93 6.91
C ALA A 120 -6.74 -10.84 8.39
N VAL A 121 -7.40 -9.95 9.13
CA VAL A 121 -7.12 -9.68 10.54
C VAL A 121 -8.42 -9.63 11.33
N ASN A 122 -8.34 -9.94 12.62
CA ASN A 122 -9.40 -9.56 13.54
C ASN A 122 -9.22 -8.08 13.98
N ASP A 123 -10.19 -7.57 14.73
CA ASP A 123 -10.17 -6.18 15.18
C ASP A 123 -9.03 -5.86 16.14
N ALA A 124 -8.63 -6.83 16.98
CA ALA A 124 -7.58 -6.65 17.98
C ALA A 124 -6.18 -6.53 17.35
N ASP A 125 -5.93 -7.26 16.27
CA ASP A 125 -4.63 -7.27 15.59
C ASP A 125 -4.47 -6.10 14.60
N LEU A 126 -5.56 -5.41 14.26
CA LEU A 126 -5.58 -4.44 13.16
C LEU A 126 -4.51 -3.35 13.31
N LEU A 127 -4.42 -2.73 14.49
CA LEU A 127 -3.52 -1.59 14.71
C LEU A 127 -2.06 -2.01 14.57
N ASP A 128 -1.69 -3.15 15.17
CA ASP A 128 -0.34 -3.68 15.10
C ASP A 128 0.04 -4.07 13.68
N GLN A 129 -0.89 -4.68 12.94
CA GLN A 129 -0.66 -5.04 11.54
C GLN A 129 -0.56 -3.81 10.62
N LEU A 130 -1.30 -2.73 10.88
CA LEU A 130 -1.14 -1.46 10.15
C LEU A 130 0.21 -0.79 10.43
N ARG A 131 0.66 -0.78 11.70
CA ARG A 131 1.99 -0.25 12.06
C ARG A 131 3.11 -1.07 11.43
N TYR A 132 2.97 -2.40 11.44
CA TYR A 132 3.89 -3.30 10.74
C TYR A 132 3.92 -3.01 9.24
N ALA A 133 2.74 -2.93 8.60
CA ALA A 133 2.67 -2.64 7.17
C ALA A 133 3.30 -1.29 6.83
N LEU A 134 3.13 -0.25 7.66
CA LEU A 134 3.76 1.07 7.47
C LEU A 134 5.29 1.05 7.60
N SER A 135 5.86 0.15 8.41
CA SER A 135 7.32 0.09 8.59
C SER A 135 8.06 -0.60 7.44
N LEU A 136 7.34 -1.33 6.58
CA LEU A 136 7.93 -2.02 5.43
C LEU A 136 8.37 -1.03 4.34
N PRO A 137 9.49 -1.29 3.64
CA PRO A 137 9.85 -0.51 2.47
C PRO A 137 8.77 -0.65 1.37
N LYS A 138 8.41 0.47 0.74
CA LYS A 138 7.35 0.52 -0.28
C LYS A 138 7.87 0.56 -1.71
N SER A 139 9.08 1.07 -1.92
CA SER A 139 9.70 1.21 -3.23
C SER A 139 11.05 0.53 -3.25
N ALA A 140 11.32 -0.24 -4.31
CA ALA A 140 12.59 -0.93 -4.49
C ALA A 140 13.62 0.09 -4.92
N THR A 141 14.77 0.12 -4.25
CA THR A 141 15.90 0.97 -4.64
C THR A 141 17.04 0.12 -5.15
N ARG A 142 17.96 0.73 -5.90
CA ARG A 142 19.19 0.07 -6.35
C ARG A 142 20.20 -0.13 -5.22
#